data_AF-A0AAU4GUD0-F1
#
_entry.id   AF-A0AAU4GUD0-F1
#
_cell.length_a   1.000
_cell.length_b   1.000
_cell.length_c   1.000
_cell.angle_alpha   90.00
_cell.angle_beta   90.00
_cell.angle_gamma   90.00
#
_symmetry.space_group_name_H-M   'P 1'
#
loop_
_entity.id
_entity.type
_entity.pdbx_description
1 polymer ?
#
loop_
_entity_poly.entity_id
_entity_poly.type
_entity_poly.pdbx_seq_one_letter_code
_entity_poly.pdbx_strand_id
1 'polypeptide(L)'
;MMWAYVDDRIGWRDLCSPPALLWAVALLHLVTVRPLAGEHLLSGRPSDCLRAALVVGGALVIAVLARRLLAEAIAALWLGRRLQRALRPLLTRRVRLWETAHDLAVQHDRDADGARHAARRNRIALARPQCATWMGDRNAALETRVRTEYGLDLPSAWPRLWMLLPETTRHDLRTALLTWRDATAWAAWATLFVPLAFEWWPLAPLSALGWLWAVRSARYAVETLTDLTEAAVDLYAPRLVAQLGIATDMDVVEPSTGRRVNIRLRKGG
;
A
#
# COMPACT_ATOMS: atom_id res chain seq x y z
N MET A 1 4.83 -11.54 -1.71
CA MET A 1 6.31 -11.58 -1.85
C MET A 1 6.86 -10.50 -2.78
N MET A 2 6.07 -10.00 -3.76
CA MET A 2 6.45 -9.01 -4.78
C MET A 2 7.04 -7.66 -4.28
N TRP A 3 6.89 -7.33 -2.99
CA TRP A 3 7.11 -5.97 -2.46
C TRP A 3 8.36 -5.83 -1.59
N ALA A 4 9.12 -6.91 -1.39
CA ALA A 4 10.11 -7.00 -0.31
C ALA A 4 11.56 -6.64 -0.72
N TYR A 5 11.82 -6.19 -1.95
CA TYR A 5 13.19 -6.05 -2.43
C TYR A 5 13.49 -4.67 -3.04
N VAL A 6 13.56 -3.65 -2.20
CA VAL A 6 14.30 -2.40 -2.50
C VAL A 6 14.83 -1.87 -1.16
N ASP A 7 16.15 -1.74 -1.09
CA ASP A 7 16.99 -1.32 0.04
C ASP A 7 16.50 -0.01 0.67
N ASP A 8 16.18 -0.03 1.97
CA ASP A 8 15.62 1.08 2.72
C ASP A 8 16.63 1.57 3.77
N ARG A 9 17.82 1.97 3.32
CA ARG A 9 18.82 2.57 4.21
C ARG A 9 18.27 3.88 4.78
N ILE A 10 18.56 4.15 6.05
CA ILE A 10 18.28 5.43 6.68
C ILE A 10 19.09 6.51 5.94
N GLY A 11 18.43 7.20 5.03
CA GLY A 11 18.99 8.39 4.41
C GLY A 11 18.76 9.58 5.33
N TRP A 12 19.77 10.42 5.51
CA TRP A 12 19.65 11.78 6.08
C TRP A 12 18.47 12.57 5.47
N ARG A 13 18.05 12.22 4.25
CA ARG A 13 16.86 12.74 3.57
C ARG A 13 15.54 12.52 4.33
N ASP A 14 15.41 11.44 5.11
CA ASP A 14 14.19 11.16 5.89
C ASP A 14 14.01 12.18 7.03
N LEU A 15 15.11 12.63 7.64
CA LEU A 15 15.12 13.63 8.71
C LEU A 15 14.74 15.03 8.20
N CYS A 16 15.10 15.33 6.96
CA CYS A 16 14.79 16.61 6.31
C CYS A 16 13.47 16.58 5.52
N SER A 17 12.65 15.53 5.65
CA SER A 17 11.37 15.48 4.95
C SER A 17 10.44 16.58 5.50
N PRO A 18 9.64 17.25 4.64
CA PRO A 18 8.69 18.26 5.08
C PRO A 18 7.79 17.86 6.27
N PRO A 19 7.23 16.63 6.33
CA PRO A 19 6.46 16.20 7.50
C PRO A 19 7.32 16.02 8.76
N ALA A 20 8.59 15.59 8.64
CA ALA A 20 9.50 15.51 9.78
C ALA A 20 9.79 16.90 10.38
N LEU A 21 9.99 17.91 9.51
CA LEU A 21 10.17 19.30 9.92
C LEU A 21 8.91 19.86 10.59
N LEU A 22 7.72 19.61 10.03
CA LEU A 22 6.45 20.02 10.64
C LEU A 22 6.23 19.36 12.01
N TRP A 23 6.62 18.09 12.15
CA TRP A 23 6.56 17.37 13.42
C TRP A 23 7.52 17.96 14.46
N ALA A 24 8.75 18.30 14.06
CA ALA A 24 9.71 18.97 14.93
C ALA A 24 9.23 20.37 15.37
N VAL A 25 8.65 21.16 14.46
CA VAL A 25 8.08 22.48 14.77
C VAL A 25 6.90 22.37 15.73
N ALA A 26 5.99 21.42 15.50
CA ALA A 26 4.86 21.18 16.40
C ALA A 26 5.32 20.77 17.80
N LEU A 27 6.33 19.91 17.88
CA LEU A 27 6.90 19.49 19.15
C LEU A 27 7.62 20.64 19.86
N LEU A 28 8.41 21.43 19.13
CA LEU A 28 9.06 22.62 19.66
C LEU A 28 8.02 23.59 20.22
N HIS A 29 6.93 23.84 19.48
CA HIS A 29 5.82 24.68 19.95
C HIS A 29 5.19 24.14 21.25
N LEU A 30 4.99 22.82 21.36
CA LEU A 30 4.48 22.21 22.59
C LEU A 30 5.45 22.37 23.77
N VAL A 31 6.75 22.20 23.53
CA VAL A 31 7.81 22.40 24.55
C VAL A 31 7.94 23.86 24.98
N THR A 32 7.72 24.81 24.06
CA THR A 32 7.84 26.25 24.34
C THR A 32 6.60 26.84 25.00
N VAL A 33 5.40 26.41 24.58
CA VAL A 33 4.13 27.05 24.99
C VAL A 33 3.52 26.38 26.22
N ARG A 34 3.76 25.08 26.45
CA ARG A 34 3.25 24.41 27.65
C ARG A 34 4.37 24.04 28.62
N PRO A 35 4.22 24.36 29.92
CA PRO A 35 5.14 23.89 30.94
C PRO A 35 4.93 22.38 31.13
N LEU A 36 5.82 21.57 30.56
CA LEU A 36 5.95 20.18 30.96
C LEU A 36 6.48 20.20 32.41
N ALA A 37 5.61 19.91 33.38
CA ALA A 37 5.91 19.83 34.82
C ALA A 37 6.08 21.17 35.61
N GLY A 38 5.48 22.27 35.16
CA GLY A 38 5.40 23.51 35.95
C GLY A 38 6.62 24.42 35.91
N GLU A 39 7.70 24.00 35.24
CA GLU A 39 8.81 24.87 34.86
C GLU A 39 8.70 25.23 33.37
N HIS A 40 8.79 26.52 33.04
CA HIS A 40 9.04 26.92 31.66
C HIS A 40 10.41 26.41 31.27
N LEU A 41 10.46 25.47 30.31
CA LEU A 41 11.67 24.83 29.79
C LEU A 41 12.63 25.80 29.08
N LEU A 42 12.35 27.09 29.09
CA LEU A 42 13.17 28.17 28.56
C LEU A 42 13.20 29.32 29.59
N SER A 43 13.87 29.10 30.72
CA SER A 43 14.07 30.13 31.75
C SER A 43 15.20 31.12 31.40
N GLY A 44 15.69 31.09 30.15
CA GLY A 44 16.79 31.94 29.65
C GLY A 44 18.19 31.37 29.90
N ARG A 45 18.32 30.18 30.51
CA ARG A 45 19.62 29.53 30.74
C ARG A 45 20.08 28.74 29.51
N PRO A 46 21.38 28.74 29.15
CA PRO A 46 21.88 27.98 27.99
C PRO A 46 21.68 26.47 28.13
N SER A 47 21.61 25.95 29.36
CA SER A 47 21.29 24.55 29.66
C SER A 47 19.88 24.13 29.19
N ASP A 48 18.95 25.08 29.16
CA ASP A 48 17.56 24.85 28.82
C ASP A 48 17.38 24.66 27.32
N CYS A 49 18.13 25.46 26.52
CA CYS A 49 18.22 25.29 25.07
C CYS A 49 18.81 23.92 24.69
N LEU A 50 19.84 23.46 25.42
CA LEU A 50 20.44 22.14 25.18
C LEU A 50 19.45 21.01 25.50
N ARG A 51 18.73 21.10 26.63
CA ARG A 51 17.69 20.12 27.00
C ARG A 51 16.56 20.08 25.97
N ALA A 52 16.05 21.24 25.55
CA ALA A 52 15.02 21.32 24.51
C ALA A 52 15.50 20.72 23.18
N ALA A 53 16.74 21.01 22.75
CA ALA A 53 17.33 20.44 21.55
C ALA A 53 17.47 18.91 21.64
N LEU A 54 17.89 18.37 22.78
CA LEU A 54 17.98 16.93 23.01
C LEU A 54 16.61 16.25 23.02
N VAL A 55 15.61 16.85 23.65
CA VAL A 55 14.23 16.33 23.68
C VAL A 55 13.64 16.33 22.26
N VAL A 56 13.73 17.44 21.54
CA VAL A 56 13.20 17.55 20.17
C VAL A 56 13.95 16.62 19.22
N GLY A 57 15.28 16.58 19.31
CA GLY A 57 16.11 15.68 18.49
C GLY A 57 15.82 14.21 18.76
N GLY A 58 15.74 13.81 20.04
CA GLY A 58 15.41 12.44 20.43
C GLY A 58 14.01 12.02 19.98
N ALA A 59 13.03 12.89 20.19
CA ALA A 59 11.65 12.66 19.76
C ALA A 59 11.52 12.57 18.22
N LEU A 60 12.28 13.38 17.47
CA LEU A 60 12.32 13.32 16.00
C LEU A 60 12.87 11.97 15.52
N VAL A 61 13.95 11.49 16.12
CA VAL A 61 14.52 10.16 15.79
C VAL A 61 13.49 9.05 16.07
N ILE A 62 12.82 9.10 17.23
CA ILE A 62 11.74 8.15 17.57
C ILE A 62 10.61 8.23 16.55
N ALA A 63 10.17 9.43 16.15
CA ALA A 63 9.10 9.62 15.18
C ALA A 63 9.47 9.03 13.80
N VAL A 64 10.71 9.23 13.33
CA VAL A 64 11.19 8.66 12.06
C VAL A 64 11.25 7.13 12.11
N LEU A 65 11.65 6.54 13.24
CA LEU A 65 11.63 5.09 13.42
C LEU A 65 10.20 4.55 13.51
N ALA A 66 9.34 5.19 14.31
CA ALA A 66 7.93 4.84 14.45
C ALA A 66 7.20 4.90 13.11
N ARG A 67 7.49 5.91 12.28
CA ARG A 67 6.95 6.04 10.93
C ARG A 67 7.21 4.80 10.08
N ARG A 68 8.42 4.22 10.11
CA ARG A 68 8.74 3.03 9.30
C ARG A 68 7.87 1.84 9.69
N LEU A 69 7.78 1.57 10.99
CA LEU A 69 6.95 0.50 11.52
C LEU A 69 5.46 0.73 11.20
N LEU A 70 4.99 1.98 11.35
CA LEU A 70 3.62 2.34 10.99
C LEU A 70 3.37 2.19 9.49
N ALA A 71 4.29 2.62 8.62
CA ALA A 71 4.14 2.52 7.17
C ALA A 71 4.03 1.06 6.73
N GLU A 72 4.87 0.17 7.27
CA GLU A 72 4.77 -1.27 7.04
C GLU A 72 3.47 -1.87 7.57
N ALA A 73 3.05 -1.48 8.78
CA ALA A 73 1.80 -1.93 9.36
C ALA A 73 0.58 -1.48 8.54
N ILE A 74 0.57 -0.22 8.09
CA ILE A 74 -0.46 0.35 7.21
C ILE A 74 -0.45 -0.36 5.85
N ALA A 75 0.73 -0.59 5.25
CA ALA A 75 0.84 -1.33 4.00
C ALA A 75 0.28 -2.76 4.15
N ALA A 76 0.64 -3.46 5.22
CA ALA A 76 0.15 -4.80 5.51
C ALA A 76 -1.36 -4.84 5.81
N LEU A 77 -1.89 -3.79 6.44
CA LEU A 77 -3.32 -3.59 6.67
C LEU A 77 -4.06 -3.37 5.36
N TRP A 78 -3.59 -2.44 4.53
CA TRP A 78 -4.16 -2.10 3.24
C TRP A 78 -4.11 -3.25 2.23
N LEU A 79 -3.06 -4.07 2.26
CA LEU A 79 -2.96 -5.27 1.43
C LEU A 79 -3.65 -6.49 2.06
N GLY A 80 -4.20 -6.35 3.27
CA GLY A 80 -4.90 -7.42 3.97
C GLY A 80 -4.03 -8.64 4.27
N ARG A 81 -2.75 -8.49 4.62
CA ARG A 81 -1.84 -9.64 4.84
C ARG A 81 -1.69 -10.09 6.29
N ARG A 82 -1.64 -9.14 7.24
CA ARG A 82 -1.36 -9.44 8.66
C ARG A 82 -2.59 -9.48 9.55
N LEU A 83 -3.60 -8.66 9.26
CA LEU A 83 -4.74 -8.47 10.17
C LEU A 83 -6.07 -9.05 9.66
N GLN A 84 -6.08 -9.95 8.67
CA GLN A 84 -7.36 -10.45 8.10
C GLN A 84 -8.33 -11.01 9.15
N ARG A 85 -7.82 -11.69 10.19
CA ARG A 85 -8.64 -12.20 11.29
C ARG A 85 -9.32 -11.06 12.06
N ALA A 86 -8.56 -10.03 12.42
CA ALA A 86 -9.07 -8.85 13.12
C ALA A 86 -10.02 -8.02 12.24
N LEU A 87 -9.80 -8.01 10.92
CA LEU A 87 -10.63 -7.28 9.95
C LEU A 87 -11.79 -8.12 9.39
N ARG A 88 -11.98 -9.35 9.85
CA ARG A 88 -13.08 -10.22 9.42
C ARG A 88 -14.46 -9.55 9.54
N PRO A 89 -14.83 -8.84 10.63
CA PRO A 89 -16.12 -8.15 10.68
C PRO A 89 -16.26 -7.07 9.60
N LEU A 90 -15.17 -6.37 9.26
CA LEU A 90 -15.16 -5.37 8.18
C LEU A 90 -15.34 -6.02 6.81
N LEU A 91 -14.66 -7.15 6.56
CA LEU A 91 -14.87 -7.95 5.35
C LEU A 91 -16.33 -8.39 5.25
N THR A 92 -16.90 -8.98 6.30
CA THR A 92 -18.30 -9.43 6.31
C THR A 92 -19.26 -8.27 6.02
N ARG A 93 -19.08 -7.11 6.67
CA ARG A 93 -19.88 -5.91 6.41
C ARG A 93 -19.76 -5.47 4.95
N ARG A 94 -18.55 -5.48 4.41
CA ARG A 94 -18.26 -5.03 3.05
C ARG A 94 -18.82 -5.99 2.00
N VAL A 95 -18.75 -7.31 2.24
CA VAL A 95 -19.38 -8.33 1.40
C VAL A 95 -20.89 -8.14 1.37
N ARG A 96 -21.54 -7.95 2.52
CA ARG A 96 -22.99 -7.68 2.58
C ARG A 96 -23.37 -6.41 1.80
N LEU A 97 -22.63 -5.32 1.99
CA LEU A 97 -22.87 -4.08 1.25
C LEU A 97 -22.68 -4.24 -0.26
N TRP A 98 -21.73 -5.08 -0.68
CA TRP A 98 -21.50 -5.40 -2.08
C TRP A 98 -22.62 -6.27 -2.64
N GLU A 99 -23.03 -7.32 -1.93
CA GLU A 99 -24.12 -8.24 -2.32
C GLU A 99 -25.43 -7.46 -2.48
N THR A 100 -25.81 -6.62 -1.52
CA THR A 100 -26.98 -5.75 -1.66
C THR A 100 -26.90 -4.83 -2.88
N ALA A 101 -25.72 -4.25 -3.15
CA ALA A 101 -25.53 -3.40 -4.33
C ALA A 101 -25.54 -4.20 -5.65
N HIS A 102 -25.08 -5.45 -5.63
CA HIS A 102 -25.09 -6.36 -6.75
C HIS A 102 -26.50 -6.83 -7.08
N ASP A 103 -27.26 -7.26 -6.07
CA ASP A 103 -28.65 -7.71 -6.23
C ASP A 103 -29.52 -6.59 -6.82
N LEU A 104 -29.37 -5.36 -6.32
CA LEU A 104 -30.05 -4.18 -6.89
C LEU A 104 -29.62 -3.88 -8.32
N ALA A 105 -28.34 -4.07 -8.66
CA ALA A 105 -27.87 -3.87 -10.03
C ALA A 105 -28.44 -4.92 -10.99
N VAL A 106 -28.57 -6.17 -10.55
CA VAL A 106 -29.16 -7.26 -11.34
C VAL A 106 -30.68 -7.06 -11.49
N GLN A 107 -31.37 -6.63 -10.43
CA GLN A 107 -32.81 -6.37 -10.47
C GLN A 107 -33.16 -5.21 -11.42
N HIS A 108 -32.32 -4.18 -11.47
CA HIS A 108 -32.52 -2.98 -12.30
C HIS A 108 -31.66 -2.96 -13.58
N ASP A 109 -31.17 -4.10 -14.05
CA ASP A 109 -30.22 -4.16 -15.19
C ASP A 109 -30.77 -3.54 -16.48
N ARG A 110 -32.11 -3.51 -16.64
CA ARG A 110 -32.81 -2.91 -17.78
C ARG A 110 -33.21 -1.45 -17.58
N ASP A 111 -33.03 -0.91 -16.38
CA ASP A 111 -33.42 0.44 -16.00
C ASP A 111 -32.21 1.38 -15.97
N ALA A 112 -32.46 2.70 -16.12
CA ALA A 112 -31.42 3.71 -15.97
C ALA A 112 -30.73 3.67 -14.58
N ASP A 113 -31.44 3.17 -13.55
CA ASP A 113 -30.90 2.99 -12.20
C ASP A 113 -29.93 1.81 -12.09
N GLY A 114 -29.98 0.83 -13.00
CA GLY A 114 -29.04 -0.30 -13.04
C GLY A 114 -27.59 0.15 -13.13
N ALA A 115 -27.32 1.14 -13.99
CA ALA A 115 -25.98 1.74 -14.13
C ALA A 115 -25.50 2.39 -12.82
N ARG A 116 -26.40 3.05 -12.08
CA ARG A 116 -26.08 3.68 -10.78
C ARG A 116 -25.77 2.62 -9.71
N HIS A 117 -26.55 1.54 -9.66
CA HIS A 117 -26.31 0.42 -8.75
C HIS A 117 -25.02 -0.32 -9.10
N ALA A 118 -24.74 -0.55 -10.39
CA ALA A 118 -23.48 -1.11 -10.86
C ALA A 118 -22.28 -0.21 -10.49
N ALA A 119 -22.39 1.10 -10.64
CA ALA A 119 -21.35 2.04 -10.22
C ALA A 119 -21.12 2.01 -8.70
N ARG A 120 -22.19 1.90 -7.89
CA ARG A 120 -22.10 1.75 -6.43
C ARG A 120 -21.42 0.44 -6.03
N ARG A 121 -21.78 -0.67 -6.67
CA ARG A 121 -21.14 -1.97 -6.52
C ARG A 121 -19.65 -1.88 -6.85
N ASN A 122 -19.32 -1.33 -8.02
CA ASN A 122 -17.95 -1.19 -8.52
C ASN A 122 -17.09 -0.26 -7.63
N ARG A 123 -17.70 0.72 -6.97
CA ARG A 123 -17.02 1.56 -5.95
C ARG A 123 -16.59 0.75 -4.72
N ILE A 124 -17.32 -0.31 -4.39
CA ILE A 124 -16.93 -1.24 -3.33
C ILE A 124 -15.87 -2.19 -3.87
N ALA A 125 -16.17 -2.97 -4.91
CA ALA A 125 -15.25 -3.87 -5.59
C ALA A 125 -15.81 -4.28 -6.96
N LEU A 126 -14.94 -4.59 -7.92
CA LEU A 126 -15.36 -5.07 -9.26
C LEU A 126 -15.90 -6.51 -9.22
N ALA A 127 -15.33 -7.35 -8.36
CA ALA A 127 -15.80 -8.69 -8.06
C ALA A 127 -16.18 -8.80 -6.58
N ARG A 128 -16.77 -9.93 -6.17
CA ARG A 128 -17.11 -10.17 -4.76
C ARG A 128 -15.87 -9.96 -3.87
N PRO A 129 -15.92 -9.08 -2.84
CA PRO A 129 -14.77 -8.78 -1.99
C PRO A 129 -14.21 -10.02 -1.30
N GLN A 130 -12.88 -10.14 -1.29
CA GLN A 130 -12.15 -11.23 -0.63
C GLN A 130 -11.29 -10.73 0.54
N CYS A 131 -11.00 -9.43 0.56
CA CYS A 131 -10.20 -8.72 1.55
C CYS A 131 -11.00 -7.59 2.20
N ALA A 132 -10.57 -7.18 3.40
CA ALA A 132 -11.22 -6.08 4.13
C ALA A 132 -11.05 -4.71 3.44
N THR A 133 -10.11 -4.60 2.51
CA THR A 133 -9.70 -3.36 1.85
C THR A 133 -9.78 -3.50 0.33
N TRP A 134 -10.09 -2.39 -0.35
CA TRP A 134 -10.13 -2.35 -1.82
C TRP A 134 -8.79 -2.68 -2.46
N MET A 135 -7.67 -2.22 -1.86
CA MET A 135 -6.33 -2.48 -2.35
C MET A 135 -5.95 -3.96 -2.24
N GLY A 136 -6.36 -4.63 -1.15
CA GLY A 136 -6.21 -6.07 -0.98
C GLY A 136 -7.00 -6.86 -2.02
N ASP A 137 -8.25 -6.45 -2.28
CA ASP A 137 -9.08 -7.09 -3.33
C ASP A 137 -8.45 -6.97 -4.71
N ARG A 138 -7.91 -5.79 -5.06
CA ARG A 138 -7.25 -5.59 -6.36
C ARG A 138 -6.04 -6.52 -6.53
N ASN A 139 -5.20 -6.63 -5.51
CA ASN A 139 -4.06 -7.55 -5.54
C ASN A 139 -4.50 -9.03 -5.59
N ALA A 140 -5.53 -9.41 -4.82
CA ALA A 140 -6.08 -10.77 -4.83
C ALA A 140 -6.75 -11.12 -6.18
N ALA A 141 -7.42 -10.15 -6.80
CA ALA A 141 -8.02 -10.30 -8.12
C ALA A 141 -6.95 -10.54 -9.20
N LEU A 142 -5.86 -9.76 -9.19
CA LEU A 142 -4.71 -9.99 -10.07
C LEU A 142 -4.15 -11.41 -9.90
N GLU A 143 -3.85 -11.82 -8.66
CA GLU A 143 -3.31 -13.16 -8.39
C GLU A 143 -4.26 -14.28 -8.85
N THR A 144 -5.58 -14.06 -8.69
CA THR A 144 -6.61 -15.00 -9.15
C THR A 144 -6.67 -15.05 -10.67
N ARG A 145 -6.68 -13.90 -11.36
CA ARG A 145 -6.71 -13.82 -12.83
C ARG A 145 -5.50 -14.50 -13.45
N VAL A 146 -4.29 -14.16 -13.01
CA VAL A 146 -3.05 -14.77 -13.51
C VAL A 146 -3.05 -16.29 -13.29
N ARG A 147 -3.57 -16.75 -12.15
CA ARG A 147 -3.67 -18.18 -11.85
C ARG A 147 -4.71 -18.89 -12.71
N THR A 148 -5.86 -18.26 -12.95
CA THR A 148 -6.94 -18.85 -13.76
C THR A 148 -6.58 -18.87 -15.23
N GLU A 149 -6.07 -17.77 -15.77
CA GLU A 149 -5.76 -17.61 -17.20
C GLU A 149 -4.49 -18.37 -17.60
N TYR A 150 -3.42 -18.22 -16.84
CA TYR A 150 -2.11 -18.78 -17.20
C TYR A 150 -1.74 -20.01 -16.38
N GLY A 151 -2.47 -20.36 -15.31
CA GLY A 151 -2.04 -21.42 -14.40
C GLY A 151 -0.77 -21.08 -13.60
N LEU A 152 -0.30 -19.83 -13.67
CA LEU A 152 0.97 -19.39 -13.08
C LEU A 152 0.78 -18.96 -11.62
N ASP A 153 1.71 -19.39 -10.77
CA ASP A 153 1.82 -18.91 -9.40
C ASP A 153 2.66 -17.64 -9.38
N LEU A 154 1.98 -16.48 -9.46
CA LEU A 154 2.62 -15.18 -9.60
C LEU A 154 3.77 -14.95 -8.59
N PRO A 155 3.65 -15.25 -7.27
CA PRO A 155 4.77 -15.08 -6.34
C PRO A 155 6.04 -15.86 -6.71
N SER A 156 5.89 -17.04 -7.31
CA SER A 156 6.99 -17.92 -7.70
C SER A 156 7.57 -17.54 -9.07
N ALA A 157 6.72 -17.13 -10.00
CA ALA A 157 7.09 -16.75 -11.36
C ALA A 157 7.68 -15.33 -11.45
N TRP A 158 7.24 -14.41 -10.59
CA TRP A 158 7.56 -12.99 -10.65
C TRP A 158 9.06 -12.67 -10.71
N PRO A 159 9.94 -13.25 -9.87
CA PRO A 159 11.38 -12.94 -9.92
C PRO A 159 12.02 -13.26 -11.28
N ARG A 160 11.48 -14.25 -12.00
CA ARG A 160 11.98 -14.66 -13.33
C ARG A 160 11.37 -13.82 -14.42
N LEU A 161 10.06 -13.54 -14.34
CA LEU A 161 9.43 -12.54 -15.21
C LEU A 161 10.18 -11.21 -15.14
N TRP A 162 10.55 -10.76 -13.94
CA TRP A 162 11.31 -9.54 -13.72
C TRP A 162 12.64 -9.47 -14.49
N MET A 163 13.29 -10.62 -14.72
CA MET A 163 14.54 -10.68 -15.49
C MET A 163 14.30 -10.56 -17.01
N LEU A 164 13.09 -10.85 -17.48
CA LEU A 164 12.69 -10.78 -18.89
C LEU A 164 12.10 -9.43 -19.27
N LEU A 165 11.64 -8.64 -18.29
CA LEU A 165 11.05 -7.35 -18.54
C LEU A 165 12.06 -6.36 -19.13
N PRO A 166 11.68 -5.59 -20.15
CA PRO A 166 12.46 -4.44 -20.62
C PRO A 166 12.68 -3.42 -19.51
N GLU A 167 13.74 -2.62 -19.65
CA GLU A 167 14.04 -1.61 -18.63
C GLU A 167 12.92 -0.57 -18.47
N THR A 168 12.22 -0.22 -19.55
CA THR A 168 11.07 0.69 -19.52
C THR A 168 9.95 0.14 -18.63
N THR A 169 9.53 -1.11 -18.83
CA THR A 169 8.49 -1.74 -18.00
C THR A 169 8.93 -1.89 -16.54
N ARG A 170 10.21 -2.21 -16.29
CA ARG A 170 10.76 -2.24 -14.92
C ARG A 170 10.75 -0.87 -14.26
N HIS A 171 11.04 0.19 -15.03
CA HIS A 171 10.98 1.56 -14.56
C HIS A 171 9.54 1.94 -14.16
N ASP A 172 8.55 1.67 -14.99
CA ASP A 172 7.15 1.98 -14.71
C ASP A 172 6.64 1.27 -13.44
N LEU A 173 6.96 -0.02 -13.30
CA LEU A 173 6.64 -0.80 -12.09
C LEU A 173 7.33 -0.24 -10.84
N ARG A 174 8.60 0.18 -10.93
CA ARG A 174 9.31 0.82 -9.82
C ARG A 174 8.69 2.16 -9.46
N THR A 175 8.30 2.97 -10.44
CA THR A 175 7.66 4.26 -10.22
C THR A 175 6.33 4.09 -9.46
N ALA A 176 5.49 3.16 -9.89
CA ALA A 176 4.24 2.89 -9.20
C ALA A 176 4.45 2.30 -7.78
N LEU A 177 5.50 1.47 -7.61
CA LEU A 177 5.94 0.97 -6.30
C LEU A 177 6.40 2.10 -5.37
N LEU A 178 7.12 3.09 -5.89
CA LEU A 178 7.54 4.27 -5.13
C LEU A 178 6.31 5.10 -4.71
N THR A 179 5.36 5.34 -5.61
CA THR A 179 4.11 6.03 -5.27
C THR A 179 3.34 5.32 -4.14
N TRP A 180 3.29 3.98 -4.16
CA TRP A 180 2.70 3.19 -3.08
C TRP A 180 3.42 3.41 -1.75
N ARG A 181 4.76 3.35 -1.75
CA ARG A 181 5.58 3.56 -0.55
C ARG A 181 5.41 4.96 0.01
N ASP A 182 5.46 5.98 -0.83
CA ASP A 182 5.26 7.37 -0.45
C ASP A 182 3.88 7.57 0.19
N ALA A 183 2.84 6.97 -0.40
CA ALA A 183 1.50 7.01 0.17
C ALA A 183 1.43 6.38 1.56
N THR A 184 2.04 5.20 1.77
CA THR A 184 2.07 4.56 3.10
C THR A 184 2.90 5.34 4.12
N ALA A 185 3.98 5.99 3.70
CA ALA A 185 4.80 6.86 4.53
C ALA A 185 4.04 8.12 4.97
N TRP A 186 3.28 8.73 4.06
CA TRP A 186 2.40 9.86 4.36
C TRP A 186 1.26 9.48 5.30
N ALA A 187 0.66 8.30 5.11
CA ALA A 187 -0.33 7.76 6.04
C ALA A 187 0.24 7.59 7.46
N ALA A 188 1.47 7.07 7.57
CA ALA A 188 2.17 6.94 8.84
C ALA A 188 2.39 8.29 9.52
N TRP A 189 2.86 9.31 8.78
CA TRP A 189 2.99 10.68 9.30
C TRP A 189 1.66 11.27 9.77
N ALA A 190 0.61 11.17 8.95
CA ALA A 190 -0.72 11.61 9.32
C ALA A 190 -1.19 10.98 10.65
N THR A 191 -0.92 9.69 10.84
CA THR A 191 -1.23 8.98 12.09
C THR A 191 -0.44 9.53 13.28
N LEU A 192 0.85 9.81 13.11
CA LEU A 192 1.70 10.42 14.16
C LEU A 192 1.27 11.85 14.52
N PHE A 193 0.61 12.57 13.61
CA PHE A 193 0.06 13.89 13.89
C PHE A 193 -1.25 13.87 14.69
N VAL A 194 -1.98 12.75 14.73
CA VAL A 194 -3.25 12.64 15.47
C VAL A 194 -3.11 12.97 16.97
N PRO A 195 -2.17 12.36 17.73
CA PRO A 195 -2.00 12.70 19.15
C PRO A 195 -1.63 14.18 19.34
N LEU A 196 -0.77 14.72 18.48
CA LEU A 196 -0.39 16.14 18.52
C LEU A 196 -1.57 17.06 18.17
N ALA A 197 -2.50 16.62 17.34
CA ALA A 197 -3.68 17.40 16.95
C ALA A 197 -4.68 17.63 18.09
N PHE A 198 -4.70 16.76 19.10
CA PHE A 198 -5.49 17.00 20.32
C PHE A 198 -4.94 18.17 21.14
N GLU A 199 -3.63 18.42 21.05
CA GLU A 199 -2.96 19.49 21.77
C GLU A 199 -2.82 20.77 20.95
N TRP A 200 -2.62 20.62 19.64
CA TRP A 200 -2.52 21.72 18.69
C TRP A 200 -3.43 21.45 17.50
N TRP A 201 -4.68 21.95 17.64
CA TRP A 201 -5.78 21.69 16.70
C TRP A 201 -5.48 21.94 15.21
N PRO A 202 -4.59 22.86 14.76
CA PRO A 202 -4.28 23.03 13.34
C PRO A 202 -3.71 21.77 12.67
N LEU A 203 -3.17 20.84 13.46
CA LEU A 203 -2.71 19.55 12.94
C LEU A 203 -3.85 18.58 12.61
N ALA A 204 -5.06 18.80 13.13
CA ALA A 204 -6.22 17.95 12.85
C ALA A 204 -6.59 17.96 11.35
N PRO A 205 -6.83 19.12 10.70
CA PRO A 205 -7.10 19.16 9.27
C PRO A 205 -5.90 18.68 8.45
N LEU A 206 -4.67 18.97 8.88
CA LEU A 206 -3.46 18.51 8.19
C LEU A 206 -3.35 16.97 8.19
N SER A 207 -3.60 16.34 9.33
CA SER A 207 -3.63 14.89 9.50
C SER A 207 -4.75 14.27 8.64
N ALA A 208 -5.96 14.85 8.66
CA ALA A 208 -7.08 14.37 7.86
C ALA A 208 -6.82 14.46 6.35
N LEU A 209 -6.31 15.60 5.87
CA LEU A 209 -5.98 15.81 4.45
C LEU A 209 -4.83 14.89 4.01
N GLY A 210 -3.79 14.76 4.84
CA GLY A 210 -2.67 13.85 4.58
C GLY A 210 -3.12 12.40 4.47
N TRP A 211 -4.02 11.96 5.36
CA TRP A 211 -4.59 10.61 5.31
C TRP A 211 -5.45 10.40 4.06
N LEU A 212 -6.30 11.38 3.69
CA LEU A 212 -7.11 11.32 2.49
C LEU A 212 -6.25 11.24 1.22
N TRP A 213 -5.23 12.09 1.13
CA TRP A 213 -4.27 12.07 0.02
C TRP A 213 -3.56 10.72 -0.06
N ALA A 214 -3.07 10.21 1.07
CA ALA A 214 -2.39 8.92 1.14
C ALA A 214 -3.29 7.77 0.65
N VAL A 215 -4.55 7.72 1.08
CA VAL A 215 -5.49 6.68 0.61
C VAL A 215 -5.74 6.78 -0.89
N ARG A 216 -5.90 8.00 -1.44
CA ARG A 216 -6.11 8.19 -2.88
C ARG A 216 -4.88 7.79 -3.70
N SER A 217 -3.70 8.26 -3.29
CA SER A 217 -2.41 7.96 -3.92
C SER A 217 -2.13 6.46 -3.90
N ALA A 218 -2.36 5.80 -2.77
CA ALA A 218 -2.20 4.36 -2.62
C ALA A 218 -3.15 3.55 -3.52
N ARG A 219 -4.40 4.02 -3.72
CA ARG A 219 -5.34 3.35 -4.63
C ARG A 219 -4.87 3.44 -6.08
N TYR A 220 -4.46 4.63 -6.50
CA TYR A 220 -3.91 4.87 -7.84
C TYR A 220 -2.65 4.03 -8.09
N ALA A 221 -1.74 3.98 -7.11
CA ALA A 221 -0.55 3.16 -7.18
C ALA A 221 -0.88 1.67 -7.32
N VAL A 222 -1.80 1.14 -6.50
CA VAL A 222 -2.20 -0.27 -6.58
C VAL A 222 -2.85 -0.61 -7.91
N GLU A 223 -3.71 0.26 -8.44
CA GLU A 223 -4.32 0.09 -9.75
C GLU A 223 -3.27 0.01 -10.86
N THR A 224 -2.36 0.99 -10.90
CA THR A 224 -1.26 1.02 -11.86
C THR A 224 -0.38 -0.22 -11.73
N LEU A 225 -0.06 -0.63 -10.49
CA LEU A 225 0.76 -1.81 -10.23
C LEU A 225 0.07 -3.10 -10.68
N THR A 226 -1.23 -3.23 -10.46
CA THR A 226 -1.96 -4.41 -10.90
C THR A 226 -2.03 -4.48 -12.42
N ASP A 227 -2.34 -3.37 -13.08
CA ASP A 227 -2.50 -3.30 -14.53
C ASP A 227 -1.16 -3.55 -15.25
N LEU A 228 -0.07 -2.94 -14.77
CA LEU A 228 1.27 -3.17 -15.30
C LEU A 228 1.75 -4.61 -15.05
N THR A 229 1.38 -5.20 -13.91
CA THR A 229 1.74 -6.59 -13.61
C THR A 229 0.96 -7.57 -14.48
N GLU A 230 -0.32 -7.32 -14.72
CA GLU A 230 -1.15 -8.11 -15.63
C GLU A 230 -0.59 -8.05 -17.05
N ALA A 231 -0.36 -6.84 -17.58
CA ALA A 231 0.25 -6.63 -18.89
C ALA A 231 1.66 -7.27 -19.02
N ALA A 232 2.47 -7.20 -17.95
CA ALA A 232 3.77 -7.85 -17.91
C ALA A 232 3.66 -9.38 -17.97
N VAL A 233 2.65 -9.98 -17.33
CA VAL A 233 2.41 -11.43 -17.44
C VAL A 233 1.92 -11.75 -18.85
N ASP A 234 0.95 -11.01 -19.38
CA ASP A 234 0.36 -11.25 -20.70
C ASP A 234 1.41 -11.25 -21.82
N LEU A 235 2.32 -10.27 -21.80
CA LEU A 235 3.34 -10.12 -22.83
C LEU A 235 4.53 -11.06 -22.65
N TYR A 236 4.95 -11.35 -21.42
CA TYR A 236 6.23 -12.03 -21.15
C TYR A 236 6.10 -13.46 -20.60
N ALA A 237 4.88 -13.94 -20.30
CA ALA A 237 4.66 -15.34 -19.94
C ALA A 237 5.08 -16.33 -21.04
N PRO A 238 4.76 -16.14 -22.34
CA PRO A 238 5.23 -17.04 -23.39
C PRO A 238 6.75 -17.12 -23.45
N ARG A 239 7.42 -15.96 -23.32
CA ARG A 239 8.89 -15.89 -23.30
C ARG A 239 9.49 -16.60 -22.11
N LEU A 240 8.86 -16.54 -20.94
CA LEU A 240 9.27 -17.28 -19.75
C LEU A 240 9.20 -18.80 -20.00
N VAL A 241 8.09 -19.27 -20.57
CA VAL A 241 7.88 -20.68 -20.90
C VAL A 241 8.96 -21.18 -21.86
N ALA A 242 9.24 -20.40 -22.92
CA ALA A 242 10.29 -20.71 -23.89
C ALA A 242 11.68 -20.81 -23.24
N GLN A 243 12.05 -19.85 -22.38
CA GLN A 243 13.35 -19.88 -21.69
C GLN A 243 13.49 -21.02 -20.67
N LEU A 244 12.37 -21.54 -20.15
CA LEU A 244 12.37 -22.71 -19.27
C LEU A 244 12.49 -24.04 -20.02
N GLY A 245 12.50 -24.02 -21.36
CA GLY A 245 12.59 -25.19 -22.22
C GLY A 245 11.32 -26.04 -22.24
N ILE A 246 10.17 -25.43 -21.97
CA ILE A 246 8.88 -26.13 -21.94
C ILE A 246 8.28 -26.05 -23.34
N ALA A 247 8.30 -27.17 -24.06
CA ALA A 247 7.62 -27.28 -25.36
C ALA A 247 6.13 -26.92 -25.21
N THR A 248 5.70 -25.99 -26.03
CA THR A 248 4.32 -25.51 -26.14
C THR A 248 3.98 -25.48 -27.61
N ASP A 249 2.86 -26.09 -27.99
CA ASP A 249 2.41 -26.16 -29.39
C ASP A 249 1.75 -24.86 -29.87
N MET A 250 1.53 -23.89 -28.96
CA MET A 250 0.82 -22.63 -29.20
C MET A 250 1.61 -21.44 -28.67
N ASP A 251 1.47 -20.28 -29.33
CA ASP A 251 2.01 -18.98 -28.86
C ASP A 251 1.30 -18.45 -27.59
N VAL A 252 0.24 -19.14 -27.14
CA VAL A 252 -0.55 -18.80 -25.96
C VAL A 252 -0.19 -19.72 -24.78
N VAL A 253 0.02 -19.13 -23.61
CA VAL A 253 0.30 -19.90 -22.38
C VAL A 253 -1.00 -20.43 -21.80
N GLU A 254 -1.29 -21.70 -22.04
CA GLU A 254 -2.41 -22.36 -21.39
C GLU A 254 -2.20 -22.59 -19.88
N PRO A 255 -3.29 -22.72 -19.09
CA PRO A 255 -3.21 -23.04 -17.66
C PRO A 255 -2.43 -24.32 -17.34
N SER A 256 -2.46 -25.31 -18.24
CA SER A 256 -1.71 -26.56 -18.13
C SER A 256 -0.19 -26.31 -18.16
N THR A 257 0.25 -25.43 -19.05
CA THR A 257 1.66 -25.03 -19.24
C THR A 257 2.17 -24.22 -18.05
N GLY A 258 1.41 -23.26 -17.53
CA GLY A 258 1.84 -22.52 -16.33
C GLY A 258 1.93 -23.39 -15.08
N ARG A 259 1.12 -24.43 -14.95
CA ARG A 259 1.30 -25.43 -13.88
C ARG A 259 2.63 -26.17 -14.01
N ARG A 260 3.06 -26.54 -15.22
CA ARG A 260 4.38 -27.14 -15.47
C ARG A 260 5.52 -26.17 -15.12
N VAL A 261 5.36 -24.89 -15.43
CA VAL A 261 6.28 -23.83 -14.99
C VAL A 261 6.38 -23.84 -13.46
N ASN A 262 5.26 -23.78 -12.73
CA ASN A 262 5.27 -23.75 -11.26
C ASN A 262 6.01 -24.94 -10.64
N ILE A 263 5.80 -26.15 -11.17
CA ILE A 263 6.50 -27.37 -10.73
C ILE A 263 8.01 -27.20 -10.91
N ARG A 264 8.45 -26.70 -12.08
CA ARG A 264 9.87 -26.46 -12.37
C ARG A 264 10.46 -25.35 -11.50
N LEU A 265 9.69 -24.30 -11.20
CA LEU A 265 10.15 -23.17 -10.39
C LEU A 265 10.27 -23.49 -8.89
N ARG A 266 9.41 -24.36 -8.36
CA ARG A 266 9.46 -24.81 -6.96
C ARG A 266 10.55 -25.85 -6.69
N LYS A 267 11.32 -26.27 -7.71
CA LYS A 267 12.43 -27.24 -7.61
C LYS A 267 12.03 -28.53 -6.87
N GLY A 268 10.94 -29.17 -7.30
CA GLY A 268 10.49 -30.46 -6.76
C GLY A 268 9.23 -30.31 -5.91
N GLY A 269 8.30 -31.25 -6.09
CA GLY A 269 7.26 -31.51 -5.09
C GLY A 269 7.85 -32.08 -3.81
#